data_AF-A0A933WSL9-F1
#
_entry.id   AF-A0A933WSL9-F1
#
_cell.length_a   1.000
_cell.length_b   1.000
_cell.length_c   1.000
_cell.angle_alpha   90.00
_cell.angle_beta   90.00
_cell.angle_gamma   90.00
#
_symmetry.space_group_name_H-M   'P 1'
#
loop_
_entity.id
_entity.type
_entity.pdbx_description
1 polymer ?
#
loop_
_entity_poly.entity_id
_entity_poly.type
_entity_poly.pdbx_seq_one_letter_code
_entity_poly.pdbx_strand_id
1 'polypeptide(L)'
;MKKIVLYAAAIALAFSSAAYSEETTYRKHIKPLFDAKCVSCHGENAAHEYRAFKEDKAKWVSKGQGMRMDTYSHLVFYTAWLDTGALMRRLDDGKGTGKQGNMYQYLGSTEDERQQNLKLFKDWVGNWTLKKWKDITKEEMDGIKVKY
;
A
#
# COMPACT_ATOMS: atom_id res chain seq x y z
N MET A 1 -38.57 46.30 -34.38
CA MET A 1 -38.37 44.85 -34.20
C MET A 1 -36.97 44.49 -34.68
N LYS A 2 -35.99 44.35 -33.79
CA LYS A 2 -34.63 43.78 -34.04
C LYS A 2 -33.75 43.97 -32.78
N LYS A 3 -34.22 43.42 -31.67
CA LYS A 3 -33.45 43.14 -30.44
C LYS A 3 -34.12 41.89 -29.87
N ILE A 4 -33.34 40.94 -29.35
CA ILE A 4 -33.72 39.55 -29.00
C ILE A 4 -33.26 38.55 -30.07
N VAL A 5 -31.94 38.33 -30.16
CA VAL A 5 -31.36 37.01 -30.50
C VAL A 5 -30.03 36.91 -29.75
N LEU A 6 -30.10 36.79 -28.43
CA LEU A 6 -29.05 36.22 -27.59
C LEU A 6 -29.77 35.28 -26.62
N TYR A 7 -29.10 34.19 -26.23
CA TYR A 7 -29.52 33.17 -25.25
C TYR A 7 -30.33 31.98 -25.79
N ALA A 8 -29.68 31.07 -26.53
CA ALA A 8 -30.14 29.66 -26.62
C ALA A 8 -29.07 28.71 -27.18
N ALA A 9 -27.86 28.62 -26.60
CA ALA A 9 -26.93 27.53 -26.93
C ALA A 9 -25.79 27.33 -25.90
N ALA A 10 -26.03 27.57 -24.61
CA ALA A 10 -25.01 27.41 -23.57
C ALA A 10 -25.56 26.61 -22.38
N ILE A 11 -26.06 25.40 -22.64
CA ILE A 11 -26.26 24.37 -21.60
C ILE A 11 -25.88 23.01 -22.23
N ALA A 12 -24.62 22.88 -22.64
CA ALA A 12 -24.02 21.56 -22.76
C ALA A 12 -23.67 21.10 -21.35
N LEU A 13 -24.40 20.09 -20.89
CA LEU A 13 -24.31 19.53 -19.55
C LEU A 13 -22.87 19.21 -19.16
N ALA A 14 -22.33 19.99 -18.23
CA ALA A 14 -21.25 19.56 -17.37
C ALA A 14 -21.83 18.53 -16.37
N PHE A 15 -22.05 17.29 -16.83
CA PHE A 15 -22.09 16.16 -15.93
C PHE A 15 -20.67 15.94 -15.41
N SER A 16 -20.30 16.72 -14.39
CA SER A 16 -19.20 16.35 -13.50
C SER A 16 -19.63 15.07 -12.80
N SER A 17 -19.32 13.91 -13.40
CA SER A 17 -19.31 12.66 -12.65
C SER A 17 -18.30 12.86 -11.54
N ALA A 18 -18.79 13.18 -10.34
CA ALA A 18 -18.01 12.99 -9.12
C ALA A 18 -17.67 11.51 -9.11
N ALA A 19 -16.49 11.17 -9.64
CA ALA A 19 -15.90 9.86 -9.44
C ALA A 19 -15.67 9.78 -7.94
N TYR A 20 -16.62 9.18 -7.24
CA TYR A 20 -16.40 8.70 -5.89
C TYR A 20 -15.23 7.72 -6.03
N SER A 21 -14.03 8.18 -5.68
CA SER A 21 -12.88 7.30 -5.59
C SER A 21 -13.28 6.19 -4.63
N GLU A 22 -13.44 4.99 -5.17
CA GLU A 22 -13.77 3.83 -4.35
C GLU A 22 -12.72 3.70 -3.25
N GLU A 23 -13.19 3.42 -2.04
CA GLU A 23 -12.31 3.29 -0.90
C GLU A 23 -11.35 2.10 -1.08
N THR A 24 -10.06 2.33 -0.92
CA THR A 24 -9.05 1.29 -1.03
C THR A 24 -9.11 0.34 0.17
N THR A 25 -9.51 -0.91 -0.07
CA THR A 25 -9.57 -1.99 0.93
C THR A 25 -8.61 -3.13 0.63
N TYR A 26 -8.34 -3.95 1.65
CA TYR A 26 -7.50 -5.14 1.53
C TYR A 26 -8.05 -6.11 0.50
N ARG A 27 -9.31 -6.53 0.62
CA ARG A 27 -9.92 -7.53 -0.27
C ARG A 27 -9.95 -7.10 -1.73
N LYS A 28 -10.27 -5.83 -2.00
CA LYS A 28 -10.50 -5.35 -3.37
C LYS A 28 -9.21 -4.96 -4.09
N HIS A 29 -8.24 -4.38 -3.38
CA HIS A 29 -7.09 -3.73 -4.00
C HIS A 29 -5.77 -4.36 -3.57
N ILE A 30 -5.56 -4.52 -2.25
CA ILE A 30 -4.24 -4.94 -1.74
C ILE A 30 -4.01 -6.43 -1.90
N LYS A 31 -5.01 -7.28 -1.64
CA LYS A 31 -4.85 -8.72 -1.79
C LYS A 31 -4.52 -9.12 -3.23
N PRO A 32 -5.25 -8.67 -4.27
CA PRO A 32 -4.88 -8.98 -5.64
C PRO A 32 -3.46 -8.51 -6.01
N LEU A 33 -3.08 -7.31 -5.56
CA LEU A 33 -1.73 -6.78 -5.78
C LEU A 33 -0.65 -7.61 -5.05
N PHE A 34 -0.91 -7.97 -3.80
CA PHE A 34 -0.02 -8.77 -2.98
C PHE A 34 0.16 -10.17 -3.55
N ASP A 35 -0.93 -10.80 -3.97
CA ASP A 35 -0.94 -12.11 -4.64
C ASP A 35 -0.14 -12.05 -5.95
N ALA A 36 -0.22 -10.96 -6.71
CA ALA A 36 0.50 -10.80 -7.97
C ALA A 36 2.00 -10.49 -7.79
N LYS A 37 2.40 -9.77 -6.74
CA LYS A 37 3.75 -9.19 -6.62
C LYS A 37 4.60 -9.73 -5.47
N CYS A 38 3.99 -10.31 -4.45
CA CYS A 38 4.66 -10.58 -3.17
C CYS A 38 4.56 -12.04 -2.71
N VAL A 39 3.47 -12.75 -3.06
CA VAL A 39 3.13 -14.05 -2.47
C VAL A 39 4.15 -15.15 -2.75
N SER A 40 4.93 -15.05 -3.83
CA SER A 40 5.94 -16.05 -4.17
C SER A 40 7.03 -16.20 -3.08
N CYS A 41 7.29 -15.13 -2.32
CA CYS A 41 8.27 -15.11 -1.23
C CYS A 41 7.63 -14.91 0.14
N HIS A 42 6.35 -14.56 0.20
CA HIS A 42 5.63 -14.19 1.43
C HIS A 42 4.30 -14.97 1.61
N GLY A 43 4.15 -16.11 0.93
CA GLY A 43 2.97 -16.97 0.97
C GLY A 43 3.09 -18.18 1.89
N GLU A 44 2.35 -19.24 1.59
CA GLU A 44 2.27 -20.47 2.40
C GLU A 44 3.62 -21.19 2.58
N ASN A 45 4.55 -21.02 1.63
CA ASN A 45 5.89 -21.62 1.68
C ASN A 45 6.91 -20.78 2.46
N ALA A 46 6.54 -19.58 2.89
CA ALA A 46 7.39 -18.71 3.69
C ALA A 46 7.40 -19.16 5.17
N ALA A 47 8.28 -18.55 5.98
CA ALA A 47 8.24 -18.79 7.41
C ALA A 47 6.85 -18.40 7.96
N HIS A 48 6.23 -19.27 8.75
CA HIS A 48 4.85 -19.06 9.23
C HIS A 48 4.67 -17.71 9.95
N GLU A 49 5.69 -17.26 10.67
CA GLU A 49 5.65 -16.02 11.44
C GLU A 49 6.96 -15.24 11.33
N TYR A 50 6.92 -13.95 11.66
CA TYR A 50 8.11 -13.09 11.69
C TYR A 50 9.22 -13.66 12.58
N ARG A 51 8.87 -14.18 13.77
CA ARG A 51 9.85 -14.74 14.71
C ARG A 51 10.50 -16.01 14.17
N ALA A 52 9.72 -16.90 13.54
CA ALA A 52 10.24 -18.10 12.89
C ALA A 52 11.21 -17.76 11.75
N PHE A 53 10.97 -16.68 11.00
CA PHE A 53 11.94 -16.17 10.02
C PHE A 53 13.21 -15.67 10.69
N LYS A 54 13.11 -14.99 11.83
CA LYS A 54 14.25 -14.40 12.53
C LYS A 54 15.14 -15.44 13.20
N GLU A 55 14.56 -16.50 13.73
CA GLU A 55 15.28 -17.61 14.38
C GLU A 55 16.18 -18.37 13.39
N ASP A 56 15.71 -18.60 12.17
CA ASP A 56 16.47 -19.33 11.15
C ASP A 56 16.50 -18.60 9.80
N LYS A 57 16.94 -17.34 9.85
CA LYS A 57 16.94 -16.44 8.68
C LYS A 57 17.70 -17.02 7.48
N ALA A 58 18.83 -17.69 7.73
CA ALA A 58 19.67 -18.23 6.66
C ALA A 58 18.94 -19.31 5.86
N LYS A 59 18.20 -20.21 6.54
CA LYS A 59 17.39 -21.24 5.89
C LYS A 59 16.29 -20.69 5.00
N TRP A 60 15.62 -19.62 5.42
CA TRP A 60 14.53 -19.03 4.64
C TRP A 60 15.06 -18.27 3.44
N VAL A 61 16.11 -17.46 3.65
CA VAL A 61 16.75 -16.67 2.58
C VAL A 61 17.38 -17.59 1.52
N SER A 62 17.97 -18.73 1.91
CA SER A 62 18.53 -19.69 0.93
C SER A 62 17.47 -20.32 0.03
N LYS A 63 16.20 -20.29 0.44
CA LYS A 63 15.03 -20.74 -0.35
C LYS A 63 14.36 -19.58 -1.11
N GLY A 64 14.92 -18.37 -1.05
CA GLY A 64 14.27 -17.17 -1.57
C GLY A 64 12.98 -16.81 -0.84
N GLN A 65 12.78 -17.30 0.39
CA GLN A 65 11.57 -17.09 1.16
C GLN A 65 11.76 -16.07 2.28
N GLY A 66 10.72 -15.30 2.53
CA GLY A 66 10.59 -14.40 3.67
C GLY A 66 9.76 -15.02 4.80
N MET A 67 8.93 -14.18 5.41
CA MET A 67 7.89 -14.54 6.36
C MET A 67 6.50 -14.35 5.72
N ARG A 68 5.52 -15.09 6.21
CA ARG A 68 4.15 -15.06 5.70
C ARG A 68 3.49 -13.69 5.87
N MET A 69 2.82 -13.23 4.82
CA MET A 69 2.07 -11.96 4.74
C MET A 69 0.85 -12.05 3.78
N ASP A 70 0.49 -13.25 3.32
CA ASP A 70 -0.56 -13.52 2.31
C ASP A 70 -2.01 -13.46 2.84
N THR A 71 -2.18 -13.23 4.14
CA THR A 71 -3.48 -12.95 4.74
C THR A 71 -3.48 -11.59 5.41
N TYR A 72 -4.68 -11.02 5.59
CA TYR A 72 -4.85 -9.69 6.18
C TYR A 72 -4.13 -9.56 7.52
N SER A 73 -4.36 -10.48 8.45
CA SER A 73 -3.77 -10.43 9.79
C SER A 73 -2.24 -10.52 9.76
N HIS A 74 -1.66 -11.33 8.87
CA HIS A 74 -0.21 -11.40 8.72
C HIS A 74 0.34 -10.12 8.10
N LEU A 75 -0.36 -9.49 7.15
CA LEU A 75 0.11 -8.25 6.50
C LEU A 75 0.03 -7.02 7.43
N VAL A 76 -1.08 -6.84 8.15
CA VAL A 76 -1.26 -5.69 9.05
C VAL A 76 -0.32 -5.70 10.26
N PHE A 77 0.27 -6.85 10.58
CA PHE A 77 1.36 -6.96 11.56
C PHE A 77 2.50 -5.96 11.28
N TYR A 78 2.75 -5.67 10.00
CA TYR A 78 3.85 -4.82 9.54
C TYR A 78 3.43 -3.36 9.30
N THR A 79 2.19 -2.98 9.61
CA THR A 79 1.69 -1.61 9.46
C THR A 79 1.64 -0.91 10.81
N ALA A 80 0.64 -1.22 11.64
CA ALA A 80 0.41 -0.57 12.93
C ALA A 80 1.17 -1.25 14.06
N TRP A 81 1.03 -2.57 14.23
CA TRP A 81 1.62 -3.35 15.32
C TRP A 81 1.61 -4.83 14.94
N LEU A 82 2.64 -5.65 15.21
CA LEU A 82 3.80 -5.49 16.11
C LEU A 82 5.04 -4.82 15.50
N ASP A 83 5.24 -4.87 14.18
CA ASP A 83 6.43 -4.30 13.52
C ASP A 83 6.05 -3.00 12.80
N THR A 84 5.69 -2.00 13.60
CA THR A 84 5.17 -0.71 13.12
C THR A 84 6.04 -0.07 12.05
N GLY A 85 5.40 0.39 10.98
CA GLY A 85 6.05 1.08 9.87
C GLY A 85 6.90 0.18 8.98
N ALA A 86 6.96 -1.13 9.21
CA ALA A 86 7.83 -2.02 8.44
C ALA A 86 7.41 -2.07 6.97
N LEU A 87 6.13 -2.32 6.69
CA LEU A 87 5.60 -2.33 5.32
C LEU A 87 5.94 -1.01 4.62
N MET A 88 5.66 0.11 5.29
CA MET A 88 5.91 1.46 4.77
C MET A 88 7.39 1.67 4.44
N ARG A 89 8.31 1.35 5.36
CA ARG A 89 9.76 1.45 5.13
C ARG A 89 10.26 0.57 3.99
N ARG A 90 9.67 -0.61 3.77
CA ARG A 90 10.13 -1.53 2.71
C ARG A 90 9.60 -1.15 1.34
N LEU A 91 8.41 -0.55 1.29
CA LEU A 91 7.77 -0.10 0.06
C LEU A 91 8.02 1.39 -0.25
N ASP A 92 8.69 2.15 0.61
CA ASP A 92 8.95 3.57 0.38
C ASP A 92 9.77 3.79 -0.90
N ASP A 93 9.40 4.80 -1.69
CA ASP A 93 10.12 5.14 -2.93
C ASP A 93 11.40 5.94 -2.68
N GLY A 94 11.60 6.42 -1.45
CA GLY A 94 12.79 7.15 -1.03
C GLY A 94 12.78 8.64 -1.38
N LYS A 95 11.77 9.17 -2.06
CA LYS A 95 11.77 10.58 -2.51
C LYS A 95 11.80 11.58 -1.35
N GLY A 96 11.18 11.23 -0.22
CA GLY A 96 11.18 12.06 0.99
C GLY A 96 12.31 11.75 1.99
N THR A 97 12.98 10.60 1.85
CA THR A 97 13.94 10.09 2.86
C THR A 97 15.37 9.98 2.34
N GLY A 98 15.57 10.07 1.03
CA GLY A 98 16.85 9.82 0.36
C GLY A 98 17.22 8.33 0.27
N LYS A 99 16.39 7.41 0.76
CA LYS A 99 16.64 5.95 0.69
C LYS A 99 15.39 5.17 0.34
N GLN A 100 15.42 4.55 -0.84
CA GLN A 100 14.37 3.66 -1.29
C GLN A 100 14.33 2.36 -0.47
N GLY A 101 13.11 1.89 -0.19
CA GLY A 101 12.87 0.61 0.47
C GLY A 101 13.25 -0.57 -0.43
N ASN A 102 13.80 -1.63 0.15
CA ASN A 102 14.32 -2.77 -0.63
C ASN A 102 13.22 -3.64 -1.28
N MET A 103 11.95 -3.46 -0.92
CA MET A 103 10.82 -4.15 -1.54
C MET A 103 10.08 -3.31 -2.57
N TYR A 104 10.37 -2.01 -2.67
CA TYR A 104 9.77 -1.11 -3.65
C TYR A 104 9.92 -1.62 -5.09
N GLN A 105 11.09 -2.19 -5.41
CA GLN A 105 11.37 -2.76 -6.73
C GLN A 105 10.36 -3.83 -7.18
N TYR A 106 9.72 -4.54 -6.25
CA TYR A 106 8.74 -5.59 -6.57
C TYR A 106 7.33 -5.06 -6.83
N LEU A 107 7.07 -3.77 -6.58
CA LEU A 107 5.77 -3.17 -6.89
C LEU A 107 5.51 -3.08 -8.41
N GLY A 108 6.51 -3.26 -9.26
CA GLY A 108 6.33 -3.11 -10.70
C GLY A 108 7.63 -3.17 -11.49
N SER A 109 7.49 -3.57 -12.75
CA SER A 109 8.56 -3.63 -13.74
C SER A 109 9.02 -2.25 -14.20
N THR A 110 8.11 -1.26 -14.20
CA THR A 110 8.38 0.14 -14.55
C THR A 110 8.18 1.05 -13.33
N GLU A 111 8.75 2.26 -13.38
CA GLU A 111 8.54 3.25 -12.33
C GLU A 111 7.07 3.66 -12.21
N ASP A 112 6.38 3.83 -13.34
CA ASP A 112 4.96 4.17 -13.36
C ASP A 112 4.11 3.09 -12.68
N GLU A 113 4.38 1.81 -12.96
CA GLU A 113 3.70 0.69 -12.31
C GLU A 113 3.98 0.68 -10.79
N ARG A 114 5.25 0.90 -10.39
CA ARG A 114 5.61 0.96 -8.96
C ARG A 114 4.93 2.12 -8.24
N GLN A 115 4.83 3.29 -8.87
CA GLN A 115 4.16 4.45 -8.28
C GLN A 115 2.65 4.25 -8.15
N GLN A 116 2.00 3.66 -9.17
CA GLN A 116 0.58 3.32 -9.12
C GLN A 116 0.28 2.32 -8.00
N ASN A 117 1.09 1.27 -7.88
CA ASN A 117 0.92 0.25 -6.85
C ASN A 117 1.29 0.76 -5.45
N LEU A 118 2.33 1.60 -5.32
CA LEU A 118 2.66 2.27 -4.06
C LEU A 118 1.52 3.18 -3.60
N LYS A 119 0.85 3.87 -4.53
CA LYS A 119 -0.31 4.71 -4.20
C LYS A 119 -1.42 3.89 -3.55
N LEU A 120 -1.72 2.69 -4.06
CA LEU A 120 -2.71 1.80 -3.44
C LEU A 120 -2.34 1.43 -2.01
N PHE A 121 -1.08 1.09 -1.75
CA PHE A 121 -0.61 0.82 -0.38
C PHE A 121 -0.72 2.05 0.52
N LYS A 122 -0.36 3.25 0.03
CA LYS A 122 -0.47 4.50 0.79
C LYS A 122 -1.93 4.82 1.13
N ASP A 123 -2.83 4.72 0.15
CA ASP A 123 -4.26 4.98 0.33
C ASP A 123 -4.90 3.99 1.32
N TRP A 124 -4.51 2.70 1.25
CA TRP A 124 -5.00 1.67 2.17
C TRP A 124 -4.47 1.82 3.60
N VAL A 125 -3.17 2.09 3.74
CA VAL A 125 -2.53 2.28 5.05
C VAL A 125 -3.06 3.56 5.72
N GLY A 126 -3.28 4.63 4.96
CA GLY A 126 -3.66 5.95 5.50
C GLY A 126 -2.41 6.74 5.88
N ASN A 127 -2.10 6.82 7.18
CA ASN A 127 -0.91 7.55 7.63
C ASN A 127 0.38 6.79 7.29
N TRP A 128 1.17 7.33 6.37
CA TRP A 128 2.42 6.72 5.89
C TRP A 128 3.62 7.08 6.79
N THR A 129 3.63 6.56 8.01
CA THR A 129 4.74 6.74 8.95
C THR A 129 5.85 5.70 8.76
N LEU A 130 7.10 6.16 8.78
CA LEU A 130 8.28 5.30 8.71
C LEU A 130 8.85 4.96 10.09
N LYS A 131 8.29 5.56 11.14
CA LYS A 131 8.72 5.40 12.53
C LYS A 131 8.56 3.96 12.99
N LYS A 132 9.34 3.59 14.01
CA LYS A 132 9.20 2.30 14.70
C LYS A 132 8.26 2.46 15.88
N TRP A 133 7.84 1.32 16.44
CA TRP A 133 6.92 1.26 17.59
C TRP A 133 7.30 2.18 18.76
N LYS A 134 8.60 2.33 19.05
CA LYS A 134 9.06 3.18 20.17
C LYS A 134 8.91 4.68 19.92
N ASP A 135 8.74 5.09 18.66
CA ASP A 135 8.83 6.48 18.23
C ASP A 135 7.49 7.03 17.70
N ILE A 136 6.53 6.15 17.43
CA ILE A 136 5.19 6.52 16.90
C ILE A 136 4.29 7.06 18.02
N THR A 137 3.52 8.11 17.73
CA THR A 137 2.49 8.61 18.67
C THR A 137 1.15 7.91 18.49
N LYS A 138 0.24 8.08 19.44
CA LYS A 138 -1.13 7.54 19.37
C LYS A 138 -1.89 8.13 18.18
N GLU A 139 -1.73 9.42 17.91
CA GLU A 139 -2.39 10.13 16.81
C GLU A 139 -1.90 9.62 15.45
N GLU A 140 -0.58 9.37 15.33
CA GLU A 140 -0.02 8.76 14.12
C GLU A 140 -0.55 7.35 13.89
N MET A 141 -0.74 6.57 14.96
CA MET A 141 -1.31 5.23 14.90
C MET A 141 -2.80 5.24 14.54
N ASP A 142 -3.58 6.20 15.05
CA ASP A 142 -5.00 6.35 14.70
C ASP A 142 -5.22 6.72 13.23
N GLY A 143 -4.21 7.31 12.59
CA GLY A 143 -4.20 7.55 11.15
C GLY A 143 -3.99 6.29 10.30
N ILE A 144 -3.60 5.15 10.90
CA ILE A 144 -3.44 3.88 10.19
C ILE A 144 -4.81 3.20 10.07
N LYS A 145 -5.33 3.09 8.84
CA LYS A 145 -6.70 2.64 8.55
C LYS A 145 -6.80 1.15 8.25
N VAL A 146 -5.96 0.66 7.33
CA VAL A 146 -5.84 -0.74 6.90
C VAL A 146 -7.17 -1.49 6.78
N LYS A 147 -8.11 -0.94 6.02
CA LYS A 147 -9.46 -1.49 5.93
C LYS A 147 -9.49 -2.87 5.25
N TYR A 148 -10.31 -3.79 5.75
CA TYR A 148 -10.41 -5.16 5.23
C TYR A 148 -11.14 -5.26 3.88
#